data_AF-A0A954XRV3-F1
#
_entry.id   AF-A0A954XRV3-F1
#
_cell.length_a   1.000
_cell.length_b   1.000
_cell.length_c   1.000
_cell.angle_alpha   90.00
_cell.angle_beta   90.00
_cell.angle_gamma   90.00
#
_symmetry.space_group_name_H-M   'P 1'
#
loop_
_entity.id
_entity.type
_entity.pdbx_description
1 polymer ?
#
loop_
_entity_poly.entity_id
_entity_poly.type
_entity_poly.pdbx_seq_one_letter_code
_entity_poly.pdbx_strand_id
1 'polypeptide(L)' 'WRQLTVAQSLEVQPHDVAVGYRAQCGKDQWLFYRSLDQPANRTVLGQNLSLDCLVARFLAASGEVDELLEIDGTVE' A
#
# COMPACT_ATOMS: atom_id res chain seq x y z
N TRP A 1 12.09 -3.14 -8.13
CA TRP A 1 11.22 -2.78 -7.01
C TRP A 1 11.43 -1.30 -6.73
N ARG A 2 10.36 -0.51 -6.60
CA ARG A 2 10.41 0.90 -6.22
C ARG A 2 9.68 1.08 -4.91
N GLN A 3 10.35 1.63 -3.92
CA GLN A 3 9.71 2.04 -2.68
C GLN A 3 8.86 3.29 -2.90
N LEU A 4 7.71 3.34 -2.27
CA LEU A 4 6.73 4.40 -2.37
C LEU A 4 6.63 5.15 -1.04
N THR A 5 6.27 6.42 -1.12
CA THR A 5 5.87 7.22 0.04
C THR A 5 4.56 6.68 0.58
N VAL A 6 4.54 6.37 1.88
CA VAL A 6 3.31 6.21 2.65
C VAL A 6 3.10 7.50 3.43
N ALA A 7 1.89 8.02 3.43
CA ALA A 7 1.52 9.22 4.19
C ALA A 7 0.34 8.94 5.12
N GLN A 8 0.33 9.62 6.26
CA GLN A 8 -0.74 9.61 7.24
C GLN A 8 -0.85 11.03 7.79
N SER A 9 -2.05 11.58 7.93
CA SER A 9 -2.26 12.91 8.54
C SER A 9 -1.38 14.02 7.96
N LEU A 10 -1.19 14.05 6.64
CA LEU A 10 -0.33 15.00 5.91
C LEU A 10 1.18 14.86 6.17
N GLU A 11 1.60 13.77 6.83
CA GLU A 11 2.99 13.49 7.15
C GLU A 11 3.47 12.20 6.47
N VAL A 12 4.68 12.25 5.92
CA VAL A 12 5.35 11.07 5.37
C VAL A 12 5.73 10.15 6.52
N GLN A 13 5.33 8.88 6.43
CA GLN A 13 5.61 7.90 7.46
C GLN A 13 6.94 7.19 7.22
N PRO A 14 7.71 6.92 8.28
CA PRO A 14 8.94 6.15 8.18
C PRO A 14 8.64 4.66 7.92
N HIS A 15 9.65 3.94 7.45
CA HIS A 15 9.50 2.56 6.96
C HIS A 15 9.24 1.53 8.07
N ASP A 16 9.51 1.87 9.32
CA ASP A 16 9.18 1.08 10.50
C ASP A 16 7.73 1.25 10.95
N VAL A 17 7.03 2.29 10.47
CA VAL A 17 5.59 2.51 10.71
C VAL A 17 4.75 1.88 9.59
N ALA A 18 5.11 2.14 8.34
CA ALA A 18 4.43 1.56 7.19
C ALA A 18 5.30 1.59 5.93
N VAL A 19 5.10 0.63 5.03
CA VAL A 19 5.82 0.55 3.76
C VAL A 19 4.90 0.29 2.59
N GLY A 20 5.25 0.88 1.44
CA GLY A 20 4.62 0.63 0.16
C GLY A 20 5.67 0.36 -0.91
N TYR A 21 5.40 -0.61 -1.78
CA TYR A 21 6.28 -0.94 -2.90
C TYR A 21 5.48 -1.12 -4.18
N ARG A 22 6.06 -0.66 -5.30
CA ARG A 22 5.66 -1.06 -6.64
C ARG A 22 6.70 -2.01 -7.23
N ALA A 23 6.29 -3.21 -7.60
CA ALA A 23 7.12 -4.11 -8.39
C ALA A 23 6.60 -4.21 -9.83
N GLN A 24 7.51 -4.42 -10.78
CA GLN A 24 7.17 -4.65 -12.18
C GLN A 24 7.96 -5.87 -12.67
N CYS A 25 7.29 -6.73 -13.43
CA CYS A 25 7.84 -7.91 -14.08
C CYS A 25 7.13 -8.05 -15.43
N GLY A 26 7.85 -7.79 -16.52
CA GLY A 26 7.24 -7.66 -17.84
C GLY A 26 6.23 -6.49 -17.89
N LYS A 27 5.02 -6.78 -18.38
CA LYS A 27 3.92 -5.81 -18.50
C LYS A 27 3.12 -5.65 -17.21
N ASP A 28 3.33 -6.56 -16.27
CA ASP A 28 2.60 -6.63 -15.03
C ASP A 28 3.21 -5.72 -13.98
N GLN A 29 2.35 -5.02 -13.25
CA GLN A 29 2.74 -4.20 -12.10
C GLN A 29 1.94 -4.63 -10.88
N TRP A 30 2.60 -4.57 -9.72
CA TRP A 30 2.03 -4.93 -8.44
C TRP A 30 2.21 -3.78 -7.45
N LEU A 31 1.20 -3.61 -6.60
CA LEU A 31 1.25 -2.77 -5.42
C LEU A 31 1.29 -3.69 -4.19
N PHE A 32 2.27 -3.43 -3.33
CA PHE A 32 2.37 -4.04 -2.00
C PHE A 32 2.30 -2.93 -0.97
N TYR A 33 1.51 -3.12 0.07
CA TYR A 33 1.46 -2.24 1.23
C TYR A 33 1.41 -3.05 2.51
N ARG A 34 2.08 -2.55 3.55
CA ARG A 34 2.10 -3.14 4.88
C ARG A 34 2.11 -2.05 5.95
N SER A 35 1.14 -2.11 6.86
CA SER A 35 1.20 -1.46 8.17
C SER A 35 2.06 -2.30 9.12
N LEU A 36 2.94 -1.63 9.87
CA LEU A 36 3.80 -2.24 10.88
C LEU A 36 3.55 -1.66 12.29
N ASP A 37 2.71 -0.64 12.37
CA ASP A 37 2.28 0.03 13.60
C ASP A 37 0.75 -0.01 13.72
N GLN A 38 0.21 0.64 14.75
CA GLN A 38 -1.21 0.73 15.05
C GLN A 38 -2.08 1.02 13.81
N PRO A 39 -3.31 0.47 13.76
CA PRO A 39 -4.25 0.73 12.68
C PRO A 39 -4.45 2.24 12.45
N ALA A 40 -4.31 2.67 11.19
CA ALA A 40 -4.54 4.05 10.79
C ALA A 40 -4.90 4.13 9.30
N ASN A 41 -5.60 5.19 8.92
CA ASN A 41 -5.83 5.50 7.50
C ASN A 41 -4.54 6.05 6.88
N ARG A 42 -3.94 5.29 5.98
CA ARG A 42 -2.70 5.66 5.30
C ARG A 42 -2.88 5.70 3.80
N THR A 43 -2.16 6.61 3.14
CA THR A 43 -2.20 6.77 1.70
C THR A 43 -0.91 6.28 1.06
N VAL A 44 -1.06 5.48 0.00
CA VAL A 44 0.04 5.00 -0.85
C VAL A 44 -0.44 4.89 -2.28
N LEU A 45 0.31 5.45 -3.24
CA LEU A 45 -0.04 5.41 -4.67
C LEU A 45 -1.49 5.87 -4.98
N GLY A 46 -1.99 6.86 -4.25
CA GLY A 46 -3.37 7.37 -4.41
C GLY A 46 -4.46 6.51 -3.76
N GLN A 47 -4.12 5.36 -3.18
CA GLN A 47 -5.04 4.54 -2.40
C GLN A 47 -5.11 5.03 -0.97
N ASN A 48 -6.30 5.12 -0.38
CA ASN A 48 -6.49 5.36 1.06
C ASN A 48 -6.87 4.04 1.74
N LEU A 49 -6.01 3.53 2.61
CA LEU A 49 -6.09 2.18 3.16
C LEU A 49 -6.22 2.24 4.68
N SER A 50 -7.17 1.47 5.21
CA SER A 50 -7.33 1.17 6.64
C SER A 50 -6.95 -0.27 6.98
N LEU A 51 -6.12 -0.88 6.12
CA LEU A 51 -5.73 -2.29 6.17
C LEU A 51 -4.36 -2.46 6.83
N ASP A 52 -4.08 -3.67 7.31
CA ASP A 52 -2.74 -4.07 7.74
C ASP A 52 -1.86 -4.49 6.56
N CYS A 53 -2.45 -5.09 5.53
CA CYS A 53 -1.72 -5.57 4.36
C CYS A 53 -2.57 -5.49 3.11
N LEU A 54 -1.96 -5.10 1.99
CA LEU A 54 -2.56 -5.16 0.66
C LEU A 54 -1.53 -5.72 -0.33
N VAL A 55 -1.96 -6.71 -1.11
CA VAL A 55 -1.26 -7.17 -2.31
C VAL A 55 -2.24 -7.05 -3.47
N ALA A 56 -1.85 -6.31 -4.51
CA ALA A 56 -2.75 -6.01 -5.62
C ALA A 56 -2.00 -5.90 -6.94
N ARG A 57 -2.73 -6.04 -8.05
CA ARG A 57 -2.29 -5.63 -9.37
C ARG A 57 -2.48 -4.12 -9.52
N PHE A 58 -1.49 -3.44 -10.10
CA PHE A 58 -1.64 -2.05 -10.51
C PHE A 58 -1.87 -1.99 -12.02
N LEU A 59 -3.08 -1.60 -12.43
CA LEU A 59 -3.48 -1.52 -13.82
C LEU A 59 -3.02 -0.19 -14.40
N ALA A 60 -1.77 -0.13 -14.86
CA ALA A 60 -1.12 1.14 -15.27
C ALA A 60 -1.86 1.94 -16.37
N ALA A 61 -2.71 1.29 -17.16
CA ALA A 61 -3.51 1.97 -18.19
C ALA A 61 -4.68 2.79 -17.59
N SER A 62 -5.35 2.27 -16.56
CA SER A 62 -6.46 2.95 -15.88
C SER A 62 -6.04 3.67 -14.60
N GLY A 63 -4.91 3.27 -14.00
CA GLY A 63 -4.49 3.70 -12.66
C GLY A 63 -5.22 2.98 -11.53
N GLU A 64 -6.07 2.01 -11.85
CA GLU A 64 -6.81 1.22 -10.86
C GLU A 64 -5.92 0.19 -10.17
N VAL A 65 -6.37 -0.24 -9.00
CA VAL A 65 -5.77 -1.28 -8.19
C VAL A 65 -6.77 -2.43 -8.11
N ASP A 66 -6.35 -3.61 -8.58
CA ASP A 66 -7.15 -4.84 -8.55
C ASP A 66 -6.60 -5.74 -7.42
N GLU A 67 -7.39 -5.84 -6.36
CA GLU A 67 -7.04 -6.45 -5.07
C GLU A 67 -6.87 -7.97 -5.23
N LEU A 68 -5.76 -8.51 -4.72
CA LEU A 68 -5.51 -9.96 -4.70
C LEU A 68 -5.58 -10.54 -3.29
N LEU A 69 -5.13 -9.76 -2.30
CA LEU A 69 -5.15 -10.12 -0.89
C LEU A 69 -5.21 -8.86 -0.04
N GLU A 70 -6.08 -8.91 0.96
CA GLU A 70 -6.21 -7.90 2.00
C GLU A 70 -6.15 -8.58 3.37
N ILE A 71 -5.56 -7.87 4.34
CA ILE A 71 -5.60 -8.25 5.75
C ILE A 71 -6.08 -7.03 6.50
N ASP A 72 -7.20 -7.17 7.19
CA ASP A 72 -7.75 -6.13 8.06
C ASP A 72 -6.84 -5.91 9.28
N GLY A 73 -6.83 -4.67 9.76
CA GLY A 73 -6.20 -4.33 11.03
C GLY A 73 -6.91 -5.00 12.20
N THR A 74 -6.16 -5.66 13.07
CA THR A 74 -6.72 -6.16 14.33
C THR A 74 -6.88 -5.00 15.29
N VAL A 75 -8.10 -4.78 15.79
CA VAL A 75 -8.36 -3.86 16.90
C VAL A 75 -8.41 -4.72 18.16
N GLU A 76 -7.42 -4.58 19.03
CA GLU A 76 -7.49 -5.16 20.39
C GLU A 76 -8.45 -4.37 21.29
#